data_AF-A0A350T4R7-F1
#
_entry.id   AF-A0A350T4R7-F1
#
_cell.length_a   1.000
_cell.length_b   1.000
_cell.length_c   1.000
_cell.angle_alpha   90.00
_cell.angle_beta   90.00
_cell.angle_gamma   90.00
#
_symmetry.space_group_name_H-M   'P 1'
#
loop_
_entity.id
_entity.type
_entity.pdbx_description
1 polymer ?
#
loop_
_entity_poly.entity_id
_entity_poly.type
_entity_poly.pdbx_seq_one_letter_code
_entity_poly.pdbx_strand_id
1 'polypeptide(L)' 'MAGHSKWSQIKRQKAANDHKKGQIFSKLAREIYVAVRESGPSPDLNVRLR' A
#
# COMPACT_ATOMS: atom_id res chain seq x y z
N MET A 1 12.48 -35.23 -2.52
CA MET A 1 11.92 -34.41 -3.62
C MET A 1 10.64 -33.75 -3.16
N ALA A 2 10.43 -32.52 -3.60
CA ALA A 2 9.43 -31.57 -3.10
C ALA A 2 7.98 -32.11 -3.09
N GLY A 3 7.40 -32.24 -1.90
CA GLY A 3 5.95 -32.40 -1.68
C GLY A 3 5.25 -31.09 -1.34
N HIS A 4 5.92 -29.94 -1.52
CA HIS A 4 5.30 -28.65 -1.29
C HIS A 4 4.53 -28.25 -2.53
N SER A 5 3.21 -28.24 -2.42
CA SER A 5 2.36 -27.68 -3.48
C SER A 5 2.86 -26.27 -3.77
N LYS A 6 3.34 -26.05 -5.00
CA LYS A 6 3.81 -24.75 -5.50
C LYS A 6 2.81 -23.64 -5.14
N TRP A 7 1.53 -23.98 -5.20
CA TRP A 7 0.42 -23.11 -4.82
C TRP A 7 0.44 -22.71 -3.35
N SER A 8 0.64 -23.64 -2.41
CA SER A 8 0.69 -23.35 -0.97
C SER A 8 1.81 -22.37 -0.63
N GLN A 9 2.96 -22.48 -1.29
CA GLN A 9 4.08 -21.57 -1.11
C GLN A 9 3.78 -20.18 -1.68
N ILE A 10 3.23 -20.10 -2.89
CA ILE A 10 2.79 -18.84 -3.50
C ILE A 10 1.74 -18.15 -2.63
N LYS A 11 0.74 -18.89 -2.15
CA LYS A 11 -0.33 -18.36 -1.29
C LYS A 11 0.24 -17.73 -0.03
N ARG A 12 1.15 -18.42 0.67
CA ARG A 12 1.78 -17.90 1.89
C ARG A 12 2.62 -16.65 1.61
N GLN A 13 3.44 -16.68 0.57
CA GLN A 13 4.27 -15.53 0.21
C GLN A 13 3.42 -14.31 -0.20
N LYS A 14 2.36 -14.54 -0.98
CA LYS A 14 1.42 -13.51 -1.39
C LYS A 14 0.71 -12.90 -0.18
N ALA A 15 0.20 -13.72 0.74
CA ALA A 15 -0.48 -13.22 1.94
C ALA A 15 0.43 -12.32 2.80
N ALA A 16 1.69 -12.72 3.01
CA ALA A 16 2.65 -11.91 3.75
C ALA A 16 2.97 -10.57 3.04
N ASN A 17 3.10 -10.59 1.71
CA ASN A 17 3.34 -9.40 0.92
C ASN A 17 2.12 -8.47 0.89
N ASP A 18 0.92 -9.03 0.75
CA ASP A 18 -0.33 -8.27 0.72
C ASP A 18 -0.61 -7.61 2.08
N HIS A 19 -0.30 -8.27 3.20
CA HIS A 19 -0.38 -7.66 4.53
C HIS A 19 0.54 -6.43 4.65
N LYS A 20 1.81 -6.54 4.24
CA LYS A 20 2.76 -5.43 4.25
C LYS A 20 2.30 -4.28 3.35
N LYS A 21 1.81 -4.60 2.15
CA LYS A 21 1.25 -3.61 1.22
C LYS A 21 0.03 -2.90 1.80
N GLY A 22 -0.89 -3.64 2.43
CA GLY A 22 -2.08 -3.07 3.06
C GLY A 22 -1.72 -2.00 4.09
N GLN A 23 -0.74 -2.26 4.95
CA GLN A 23 -0.26 -1.28 5.92
C GLN A 23 0.30 0.00 5.27
N ILE A 24 1.05 -0.15 4.18
CA ILE A 24 1.60 0.98 3.43
C ILE A 24 0.46 1.80 2.78
N PHE A 25 -0.50 1.14 2.13
CA PHE A 25 -1.64 1.82 1.53
C PHE A 25 -2.49 2.59 2.55
N SER A 26 -2.72 2.02 3.74
CA SER A 26 -3.44 2.72 4.80
C SER A 26 -2.72 3.99 5.26
N LYS A 27 -1.38 3.97 5.32
CA LYS A 27 -0.59 5.16 5.66
C LYS A 27 -0.66 6.20 4.54
N LEU A 28 -0.41 5.79 3.29
CA LEU A 28 -0.48 6.67 2.13
C LEU A 28 -1.86 7.34 1.98
N ALA A 29 -2.95 6.58 2.15
CA ALA A 29 -4.29 7.13 2.08
C ALA A 29 -4.54 8.21 3.14
N ARG A 30 -4.00 8.02 4.36
CA ARG A 30 -4.07 9.02 5.43
C ARG A 30 -3.27 10.27 5.09
N GLU A 31 -2.05 10.11 4.57
CA GLU A 31 -1.20 11.24 4.17
C GLU A 31 -1.84 12.06 3.05
N ILE A 32 -2.41 11.40 2.03
CA ILE A 32 -3.14 12.08 0.94
C ILE A 32 -4.31 12.86 1.52
N TYR A 33 -5.11 12.26 2.42
CA TYR A 33 -6.24 12.94 3.04
C TYR A 33 -5.81 14.19 3.84
N VAL A 34 -4.74 14.08 4.63
CA VAL A 34 -4.21 15.21 5.40
C VAL A 34 -3.69 16.31 4.47
N ALA A 35 -2.89 15.94 3.46
CA ALA A 35 -2.34 16.89 2.51
C ALA A 35 -3.46 17.65 1.75
N VAL A 36 -4.53 16.96 1.33
CA VAL A 36 -5.70 17.59 0.68
C VAL A 36 -6.41 18.53 1.65
N ARG A 37 -6.55 18.16 2.92
CA ARG A 37 -7.20 19.02 3.92
C ARG A 37 -6.41 20.28 4.24
N GLU A 38 -5.09 20.20 4.27
CA GLU A 38 -4.23 21.32 4.65
C GLU A 38 -4.00 22.31 3.51
N SER A 39 -3.82 21.82 2.29
CA SER A 39 -3.36 22.66 1.17
C SER A 39 -4.18 22.48 -0.12
N GLY A 40 -5.36 21.87 0.00
CA GLY A 40 -6.33 21.73 -1.08
C GLY A 40 -6.07 20.54 -2.02
N PRO A 41 -7.03 20.23 -2.90
CA PRO A 41 -7.03 19.02 -3.72
C PRO A 41 -6.17 19.07 -4.99
N SER A 42 -5.59 20.23 -5.34
CA SER A 42 -4.79 20.38 -6.55
C SER A 42 -3.37 19.87 -6.34
N PRO A 43 -2.92 18.81 -7.04
CA PRO A 43 -1.56 18.26 -6.89
C PRO A 43 -0.47 19.20 -7.41
N ASP A 44 -0.80 20.08 -8.37
CA ASP A 44 0.13 21.05 -8.94
C ASP A 44 0.46 22.19 -7.96
N LEU A 45 -0.49 22.51 -7.08
CA LEU A 45 -0.37 23.58 -6.09
C LEU A 45 -0.01 23.04 -4.70
N ASN A 46 -0.17 21.74 -4.48
CA ASN A 46 0.09 21.08 -3.21
C ASN A 46 1.30 20.14 -3.33
N VAL A 47 2.48 20.66 -2.98
CA VAL A 47 3.76 19.92 -3.05
C VAL A 47 3.73 18.63 -2.21
N ARG A 48 2.87 18.55 -1.18
CA ARG A 48 2.72 17.34 -0.35
C ARG A 48 1.89 16.23 -1.01
N LEU A 49 1.12 16.54 -2.06
CA LEU A 49 0.37 15.55 -2.85
C LEU A 49 1.15 14.95 -4.02
N ARG A 50 2.31 15.52 -4.37
CA ARG A 50 3.15 15.11 -5.50
C ARG A 50 4.27 14.18 -5.04
#